data_AF-A0A9E6F7Y0-F1
#
_entry.id   AF-A0A9E6F7Y0-F1
#
_cell.length_a   1.000
_cell.length_b   1.000
_cell.length_c   1.000
_cell.angle_alpha   90.00
_cell.angle_beta   90.00
_cell.angle_gamma   90.00
#
_symmetry.space_group_name_H-M   'P 1'
#
loop_
_entity.id
_entity.type
_entity.pdbx_description
1 polymer ?
#
loop_
_entity_poly.entity_id
_entity_poly.type
_entity_poly.pdbx_seq_one_letter_code
_entity_poly.pdbx_strand_id
1 'polypeptide(L)'
;MQEKGLIINREVEINRGQETDIKVECFSNENKTTLWKVIIEAKGCWHKDIDTAMETQLVNRYLKDYESQNGIYLIGWFLCDKWDKSDYRYNDTKKITKAEAQGQYDQQAIGLSSGGYDIRAVVLDTGLK
;
A
#
# COMPACT_ATOMS: atom_id res chain seq x y z
N MET A 1 -5.76 -16.30 4.78
CA MET A 1 -6.05 -16.74 6.16
C MET A 1 -7.47 -16.33 6.48
N GLN A 2 -8.27 -17.21 7.09
CA GLN A 2 -9.65 -16.90 7.45
C GLN A 2 -9.80 -17.06 8.96
N GLU A 3 -9.99 -15.94 9.64
CA GLU A 3 -10.30 -15.88 11.07
C GLU A 3 -11.71 -15.28 11.19
N LYS A 4 -12.44 -15.51 12.28
CA LYS A 4 -13.89 -15.22 12.38
C LYS A 4 -14.23 -13.80 11.88
N GLY A 5 -14.85 -13.70 10.69
CA GLY A 5 -15.29 -12.44 10.09
C GLY A 5 -14.24 -11.68 9.27
N LEU A 6 -12.99 -12.16 9.15
CA LEU A 6 -11.91 -11.49 8.41
C LEU A 6 -11.33 -12.42 7.32
N ILE A 7 -11.33 -11.95 6.08
CA ILE A 7 -10.68 -12.60 4.94
C ILE A 7 -9.51 -11.72 4.48
N ILE A 8 -8.31 -12.30 4.50
CA ILE A 8 -7.11 -11.69 3.94
C ILE A 8 -6.73 -12.48 2.70
N ASN A 9 -6.80 -11.82 1.54
CA ASN A 9 -6.36 -12.34 0.27
C ASN A 9 -5.05 -11.65 -0.15
N ARG A 10 -4.09 -12.42 -0.67
CA ARG A 10 -2.77 -11.95 -1.12
C ARG A 10 -2.60 -12.35 -2.59
N GLU A 11 -1.96 -11.50 -3.39
CA GLU A 11 -1.69 -11.75 -4.81
C GLU A 11 -2.97 -12.15 -5.57
N VAL A 12 -4.05 -11.40 -5.32
CA VAL A 12 -5.34 -11.68 -5.96
C VAL A 12 -5.27 -11.20 -7.40
N GLU A 13 -5.34 -12.14 -8.35
CA GLU A 13 -5.64 -11.82 -9.74
C GLU A 13 -7.07 -11.30 -9.81
N ILE A 14 -7.18 -9.98 -9.89
CA ILE A 14 -8.42 -9.23 -9.80
C ILE A 14 -9.06 -9.07 -11.19
N ASN A 15 -8.22 -9.07 -12.23
CA ASN A 15 -8.51 -9.11 -13.67
C ASN A 15 -7.28 -9.71 -14.38
N ARG A 16 -7.39 -10.22 -15.62
CA ARG A 16 -6.23 -10.74 -16.37
C ARG A 16 -5.09 -9.71 -16.40
N GLY A 17 -4.00 -9.98 -15.68
CA GLY A 17 -2.82 -9.10 -15.56
C GLY A 17 -2.92 -7.96 -14.53
N GLN A 18 -3.93 -7.97 -13.65
CA GLN A 18 -4.06 -7.04 -12.53
C GLN A 18 -4.02 -7.80 -11.20
N GLU A 19 -2.87 -7.78 -10.54
CA GLU A 19 -2.66 -8.37 -9.22
C GLU A 19 -2.58 -7.25 -8.16
N THR A 20 -3.49 -7.23 -7.19
CA THR A 20 -3.27 -6.43 -5.97
C THR A 20 -2.38 -7.20 -5.02
N ASP A 21 -1.50 -6.48 -4.32
CA ASP A 21 -0.64 -7.09 -3.32
C ASP A 21 -1.48 -7.72 -2.19
N ILE A 22 -2.41 -6.96 -1.58
CA ILE A 22 -3.25 -7.48 -0.48
C ILE A 22 -4.65 -6.84 -0.51
N LYS A 23 -5.69 -7.69 -0.43
CA LYS A 23 -7.08 -7.28 -0.26
C LYS A 23 -7.60 -7.81 1.08
N VAL A 24 -8.09 -6.91 1.92
CA VAL A 24 -8.66 -7.24 3.24
C VAL A 24 -10.16 -6.97 3.22
N GLU A 25 -10.94 -7.99 3.53
CA GLU A 25 -12.40 -7.91 3.61
C GLU A 25 -12.88 -8.37 4.98
N CYS A 26 -13.65 -7.53 5.65
CA CYS A 26 -14.29 -7.82 6.93
C CYS A 26 -15.79 -7.99 6.72
N PHE A 27 -16.38 -9.00 7.35
CA PHE A 27 -17.77 -9.40 7.20
C PHE A 27 -18.49 -9.40 8.55
N SER A 28 -19.77 -9.03 8.54
CA SER A 28 -20.63 -9.27 9.69
C SER A 28 -20.84 -10.77 9.89
N ASN A 29 -20.65 -11.24 11.13
CA ASN A 29 -20.91 -12.65 11.48
C ASN A 29 -22.39 -13.03 11.37
N GLU A 30 -23.30 -12.08 11.43
CA GLU A 30 -24.74 -12.34 11.42
C GLU A 30 -25.26 -12.63 10.00
N ASN A 31 -24.79 -11.85 9.01
CA ASN A 31 -25.39 -11.86 7.66
C ASN A 31 -24.38 -12.11 6.52
N LYS A 32 -23.10 -12.33 6.81
CA LYS A 32 -22.00 -12.44 5.82
C LYS A 32 -21.94 -11.27 4.83
N THR A 33 -22.49 -10.11 5.18
CA THR A 33 -22.37 -8.88 4.40
C THR A 33 -21.01 -8.26 4.65
N THR A 34 -20.29 -7.88 3.60
CA THR A 34 -19.01 -7.15 3.71
C THR A 34 -19.27 -5.81 4.40
N LEU A 35 -18.67 -5.61 5.57
CA LEU A 35 -18.77 -4.38 6.35
C LEU A 35 -17.70 -3.38 5.94
N TRP A 36 -16.48 -3.87 5.69
CA TRP A 36 -15.32 -3.04 5.36
C TRP A 36 -14.43 -3.77 4.36
N LYS A 37 -14.04 -3.07 3.29
CA LYS A 37 -13.06 -3.51 2.31
C LYS A 37 -11.92 -2.50 2.30
N VAL A 38 -10.70 -2.98 2.52
CA VAL A 38 -9.47 -2.18 2.43
C VAL A 38 -8.55 -2.83 1.39
N ILE A 39 -8.07 -2.02 0.46
CA ILE A 39 -7.06 -2.44 -0.52
C ILE A 39 -5.70 -1.93 -0.06
N ILE A 40 -4.70 -2.81 -0.03
CA ILE A 40 -3.33 -2.44 0.31
C ILE A 40 -2.44 -2.67 -0.91
N GLU A 41 -1.80 -1.60 -1.34
CA GLU A 41 -0.78 -1.62 -2.40
C GLU A 41 0.59 -1.44 -1.73
N ALA A 42 1.53 -2.36 -1.98
CA ALA A 42 2.82 -2.42 -1.31
C ALA A 42 3.98 -2.15 -2.27
N LYS A 43 4.90 -1.27 -1.90
CA LYS A 43 6.12 -0.97 -2.68
C LYS A 43 7.36 -0.98 -1.79
N GLY A 44 8.51 -1.33 -2.38
CA GLY A 44 9.82 -1.08 -1.75
C GLY A 44 10.26 0.37 -1.98
N CYS A 45 11.05 0.93 -1.06
CA CYS A 45 11.55 2.31 -1.14
C CYS A 45 12.41 2.63 -2.39
N TRP A 46 12.86 1.59 -3.10
CA TRP A 46 13.61 1.68 -4.37
C TRP A 46 12.72 1.63 -5.62
N HIS A 47 11.41 1.43 -5.47
CA HIS A 47 10.53 1.21 -6.61
C HIS A 47 10.42 2.47 -7.47
N LYS A 48 10.64 2.35 -8.78
CA LYS A 48 10.65 3.50 -9.73
C LYS A 48 9.38 4.34 -9.69
N ASP A 49 8.23 3.71 -9.45
CA ASP A 49 6.92 4.37 -9.47
C ASP A 49 6.45 4.79 -8.06
N ILE A 50 7.33 4.78 -7.05
CA ILE A 50 6.94 4.98 -5.64
C ILE A 50 6.15 6.28 -5.40
N ASP A 51 6.46 7.33 -6.15
CA ASP A 51 5.80 8.63 -6.05
C ASP A 51 4.47 8.71 -6.81
N THR A 52 4.19 7.76 -7.70
CA THR A 52 3.01 7.80 -8.59
C THR A 52 2.05 6.63 -8.40
N ALA A 53 2.51 5.51 -7.83
CA ALA A 53 1.73 4.29 -7.75
C ALA A 53 0.57 4.38 -6.75
N MET A 54 0.64 5.28 -5.75
CA MET A 54 -0.48 5.57 -4.87
C MET A 54 -1.70 6.08 -5.68
N GLU A 55 -1.49 7.01 -6.60
CA GLU A 55 -2.58 7.50 -7.46
C GLU A 55 -2.90 6.51 -8.58
N THR A 56 -1.88 6.11 -9.34
CA THR A 56 -2.08 5.37 -10.60
C THR A 56 -2.50 3.92 -10.38
N GLN A 57 -2.08 3.28 -9.29
CA GLN A 57 -2.40 1.88 -9.00
C GLN A 57 -3.45 1.80 -7.89
N LEU A 58 -3.18 2.29 -6.68
CA LEU A 58 -4.12 2.17 -5.57
C LEU A 58 -5.47 2.86 -5.87
N VAL A 59 -5.45 4.16 -6.24
CA VAL A 59 -6.70 4.88 -6.50
C VAL A 59 -7.32 4.51 -7.84
N ASN A 60 -6.58 4.74 -8.93
CA ASN A 60 -7.15 4.72 -10.27
C ASN A 60 -7.48 3.31 -10.76
N ARG A 61 -6.74 2.29 -10.32
CA ARG A 61 -6.94 0.90 -10.75
C ARG A 61 -7.76 0.11 -9.75
N TYR A 62 -7.53 0.30 -8.44
CA TYR A 62 -8.16 -0.56 -7.45
C TYR A 62 -9.37 0.06 -6.77
N LEU A 63 -9.25 1.22 -6.12
CA LEU A 63 -10.37 1.80 -5.39
C LEU A 63 -11.55 2.14 -6.32
N LYS A 64 -11.26 2.68 -7.51
CA LYS A 64 -12.28 3.04 -8.50
C LYS A 64 -13.06 1.83 -9.03
N ASP A 65 -12.38 0.69 -9.23
CA ASP A 65 -12.98 -0.49 -9.87
C ASP A 65 -13.63 -1.45 -8.88
N TYR A 66 -13.29 -1.40 -7.58
CA TYR A 66 -13.66 -2.43 -6.59
C TYR A 66 -14.75 -2.06 -5.58
N GLU A 67 -15.44 -0.94 -5.78
CA GLU A 67 -16.43 -0.40 -4.82
C GLU A 67 -15.82 -0.30 -3.39
N SER A 68 -14.51 -0.04 -3.29
CA SER A 68 -13.84 0.23 -2.01
C SER A 68 -13.48 1.69 -1.95
N GLN A 69 -13.79 2.30 -0.81
CA GLN A 69 -13.40 3.68 -0.53
C GLN A 69 -12.11 3.75 0.28
N ASN A 70 -11.59 2.63 0.81
CA ASN A 70 -10.49 2.64 1.78
C ASN A 70 -9.23 2.00 1.19
N GLY A 71 -8.12 2.73 1.23
CA GLY A 71 -6.84 2.28 0.68
C GLY A 71 -5.66 2.51 1.61
N ILE A 72 -4.71 1.58 1.63
CA ILE A 72 -3.41 1.76 2.29
C ILE A 72 -2.31 1.64 1.24
N TYR A 73 -1.44 2.64 1.17
CA TYR A 73 -0.20 2.59 0.43
C TYR A 73 0.95 2.27 1.38
N LEU A 74 1.40 1.01 1.34
CA LEU A 74 2.43 0.50 2.24
C LEU A 74 3.80 0.57 1.57
N ILE A 75 4.76 1.18 2.25
CA ILE A 75 6.13 1.32 1.75
C ILE A 75 7.07 0.61 2.73
N GLY A 76 7.77 -0.42 2.24
CA GLY A 76 8.91 -0.99 2.96
C GLY A 76 10.13 -0.06 2.82
N TRP A 77 10.59 0.50 3.94
CA TRP A 77 11.74 1.40 3.97
C TRP A 77 12.98 0.67 4.45
N PHE A 78 13.92 0.42 3.54
CA PHE A 78 15.10 -0.42 3.78
C PHE A 78 16.38 0.39 4.00
N LEU A 79 16.33 1.71 3.79
CA LEU A 79 17.50 2.59 3.87
C LEU A 79 18.13 2.53 5.27
N CYS A 80 19.31 1.91 5.35
CA CYS A 80 20.09 1.74 6.57
C CYS A 80 21.59 1.65 6.24
N ASP A 81 22.45 1.85 7.24
CA ASP A 81 23.91 1.86 7.06
C ASP A 81 24.49 0.51 6.66
N LYS A 82 23.80 -0.59 7.01
CA LYS A 82 24.19 -1.96 6.68
C LYS A 82 23.79 -2.39 5.27
N TRP A 83 23.04 -1.57 4.54
CA TRP A 83 22.69 -1.88 3.16
C TRP A 83 23.95 -1.80 2.28
N ASP A 84 24.24 -2.89 1.57
CA ASP A 84 25.26 -2.94 0.55
C ASP A 84 25.07 -1.81 -0.49
N LYS A 85 26.03 -0.88 -0.55
CA LYS A 85 26.01 0.28 -1.44
C LYS A 85 26.21 -0.10 -2.92
N SER A 86 26.65 -1.32 -3.20
CA SER A 86 26.73 -1.86 -4.55
C SER A 86 25.38 -2.39 -5.06
N ASP A 87 24.38 -2.60 -4.18
CA ASP A 87 23.03 -2.95 -4.59
C ASP A 87 22.39 -1.76 -5.35
N TYR A 88 21.91 -2.01 -6.57
CA TYR A 88 21.25 -0.98 -7.37
C TYR A 88 20.03 -0.38 -6.65
N ARG A 89 19.32 -1.17 -5.84
CA ARG A 89 18.16 -0.71 -5.06
C ARG A 89 18.54 0.31 -4.00
N TYR A 90 19.76 0.21 -3.46
CA TYR A 90 20.28 1.26 -2.59
C TYR A 90 20.35 2.56 -3.39
N ASN A 91 20.96 2.56 -4.57
CA ASN A 91 21.15 3.76 -5.37
C ASN A 91 19.83 4.39 -5.85
N ASP A 92 18.84 3.57 -6.18
CA ASP A 92 17.51 4.03 -6.61
C ASP A 92 16.62 4.53 -5.46
N THR A 93 16.98 4.23 -4.21
CA THR A 93 16.24 4.70 -3.04
C THR A 93 16.61 6.16 -2.70
N LYS A 94 15.59 7.01 -2.52
CA LYS A 94 15.74 8.38 -2.02
C LYS A 94 16.55 8.44 -0.72
N LYS A 95 17.54 9.32 -0.65
CA LYS A 95 18.41 9.51 0.53
C LYS A 95 17.81 10.47 1.55
N ILE A 96 16.60 10.13 2.00
CA ILE A 96 15.87 10.85 3.03
C ILE A 96 15.60 9.91 4.22
N THR A 97 15.33 10.49 5.37
CA THR A 97 14.93 9.73 6.56
C THR A 97 13.56 9.10 6.37
N LYS A 98 13.27 8.03 7.12
CA LYS A 98 11.94 7.42 7.17
C LYS A 98 10.85 8.44 7.55
N ALA A 99 11.16 9.38 8.43
CA ALA A 99 10.23 10.40 8.89
C ALA A 99 9.88 11.40 7.77
N GLU A 100 10.88 11.84 7.01
CA GLU A 100 10.65 12.68 5.82
C GLU A 100 9.84 11.94 4.76
N ALA A 101 10.14 10.66 4.52
CA ALA A 101 9.36 9.81 3.63
C ALA A 101 7.90 9.70 4.09
N GLN A 102 7.66 9.39 5.37
CA GLN A 102 6.31 9.32 5.94
C GLN A 102 5.55 10.63 5.73
N GLY A 103 6.17 11.78 6.04
CA GLY A 103 5.56 13.09 5.80
C GLY A 103 5.21 13.33 4.33
N GLN A 104 6.11 12.97 3.40
CA GLN A 104 5.86 13.12 1.96
C GLN A 104 4.63 12.33 1.51
N TYR A 105 4.55 11.04 1.87
CA TYR A 105 3.47 10.18 1.42
C TYR A 105 2.17 10.41 2.19
N ASP A 106 2.22 10.92 3.42
CA ASP A 106 1.03 11.40 4.13
C ASP A 106 0.38 12.57 3.41
N GLN A 107 1.17 13.56 2.97
CA GLN A 107 0.64 14.70 2.21
C GLN A 107 0.00 14.24 0.89
N GLN A 108 0.62 13.28 0.20
CA GLN A 108 0.04 12.69 -1.00
C GLN A 108 -1.28 11.97 -0.71
N ALA A 109 -1.32 11.15 0.33
CA ALA A 109 -2.52 10.42 0.74
C ALA A 109 -3.67 11.36 1.12
N ILE A 110 -3.37 12.45 1.83
CA ILE A 110 -4.34 13.52 2.16
C ILE A 110 -4.89 14.14 0.87
N GLY A 111 -4.03 14.49 -0.09
CA GLY A 111 -4.46 15.06 -1.36
C GLY A 111 -5.36 14.14 -2.18
N LEU A 112 -5.10 12.83 -2.12
CA LEU A 112 -5.89 11.82 -2.83
C LEU A 112 -7.16 11.40 -2.08
N SER A 113 -7.26 11.67 -0.77
CA SER A 113 -8.42 11.38 0.08
C SER A 113 -9.56 12.38 -0.15
N SER A 114 -10.02 12.45 -1.40
CA SER A 114 -11.13 13.30 -1.84
C SER A 114 -12.21 12.45 -2.52
N GLY A 115 -13.42 13.00 -2.69
CA GLY A 115 -14.49 12.31 -3.42
C GLY A 115 -15.00 11.01 -2.76
N GLY A 116 -14.81 10.86 -1.45
CA GLY A 116 -15.26 9.69 -0.69
C GLY A 116 -14.19 8.60 -0.50
N TYR A 117 -12.95 8.81 -0.96
CA TYR A 117 -11.83 7.93 -0.62
C TYR A 117 -11.19 8.30 0.73
N ASP A 118 -10.84 7.30 1.53
CA ASP A 118 -9.96 7.40 2.71
C ASP A 118 -8.68 6.62 2.44
N ILE A 119 -7.58 7.35 2.23
CA ILE A 119 -6.29 6.79 1.84
C ILE A 119 -5.27 7.10 2.94
N ARG A 120 -4.49 6.09 3.32
CA ARG A 120 -3.39 6.23 4.28
C ARG A 120 -2.09 5.75 3.68
N ALA A 121 -1.00 6.48 3.92
CA ALA A 121 0.34 6.02 3.64
C ALA A 121 0.98 5.44 4.91
N VAL A 122 1.70 4.32 4.79
CA VAL A 122 2.43 3.70 5.90
C VAL A 122 3.83 3.40 5.44
N VAL A 123 4.83 4.03 6.07
CA VAL A 123 6.25 3.76 5.85
C VAL A 123 6.77 2.86 6.96
N LEU A 124 6.91 1.57 6.64
CA LEU A 124 7.38 0.54 7.56
C LEU A 124 8.91 0.51 7.58
N ASP A 125 9.49 0.51 8.77
CA ASP A 125 10.94 0.29 8.92
C ASP A 125 11.26 -1.19 8.68
N THR A 126 12.05 -1.45 7.65
CA THR A 126 12.48 -2.78 7.21
C THR A 126 14.01 -2.87 7.08
N GLY A 127 14.72 -1.85 7.58
CA GLY A 127 16.17 -1.82 7.58
C GLY A 127 16.78 -2.92 8.45
N LEU A 128 17.99 -3.35 8.07
CA LEU A 128 18.77 -4.28 8.87
C LEU A 128 19.24 -3.59 10.16
N LYS A 129 19.02 -4.26 11.30
CA LYS A 129 19.47 -3.80 12.62
C LYS A 129 20.84 -4.35 12.98
#